data_AF-A0A920EPL0-F1
#
_entry.id   AF-A0A920EPL0-F1
#
_cell.length_a   1.000
_cell.length_b   1.000
_cell.length_c   1.000
_cell.angle_alpha   90.00
_cell.angle_beta   90.00
_cell.angle_gamma   90.00
#
_symmetry.space_group_name_H-M   'P 1'
#
loop_
_entity.id
_entity.type
_entity.pdbx_description
1 polymer ?
#
loop_
_entity_poly.entity_id
_entity_poly.type
_entity_poly.pdbx_seq_one_letter_code
_entity_poly.pdbx_strand_id
1 'polypeptide(L)'
;MPKAAKLDECVERMVELAAMSRKDGMMALEGQPVPDKFFEKGMQMLVDGADEQKLVKQMKSEIESMKARHASQQGAVQGWVNLAPAMGMIGTLIGLVLMLGNMGDPKSIGPAWRSLCLQPFMERL
;
A
#
# COMPACT_ATOMS: atom_id res chain seq x y z
N MET A 1 -1.59 -6.65 -1.18
CA MET A 1 -2.58 -5.55 -1.07
C MET A 1 -3.95 -6.20 -1.01
N PRO A 2 -4.76 -6.00 0.04
CA PRO A 2 -6.14 -6.46 -0.01
C PRO A 2 -6.77 -5.84 -1.26
N LYS A 3 -7.38 -6.70 -2.09
CA LYS A 3 -8.05 -6.29 -3.32
C LYS A 3 -9.03 -5.18 -2.95
N ALA A 4 -9.00 -4.05 -3.65
CA ALA A 4 -10.06 -3.06 -3.54
C ALA A 4 -11.38 -3.81 -3.75
N ALA A 5 -12.17 -3.97 -2.69
CA ALA A 5 -13.50 -4.54 -2.81
C ALA A 5 -14.22 -3.68 -3.85
N LYS A 6 -14.84 -4.31 -4.85
CA LYS A 6 -15.59 -3.57 -5.85
C LYS A 6 -16.67 -2.79 -5.10
N LEU A 7 -16.72 -1.48 -5.32
CA LEU A 7 -17.58 -0.58 -4.57
C LEU A 7 -19.05 -1.03 -4.63
N ASP A 8 -19.48 -1.54 -5.79
CA ASP A 8 -20.83 -2.06 -6.00
C ASP A 8 -21.16 -3.26 -5.10
N GLU A 9 -20.23 -4.23 -4.97
CA GLU A 9 -20.41 -5.42 -4.11
C GLU A 9 -20.48 -5.02 -2.63
N CYS A 10 -19.75 -3.98 -2.21
CA CYS A 10 -19.84 -3.44 -0.86
C CYS A 10 -21.19 -2.75 -0.59
N VAL A 11 -21.70 -1.97 -1.53
CA VAL A 11 -22.98 -1.26 -1.38
C VAL A 11 -24.13 -2.25 -1.28
N GLU A 12 -24.16 -3.28 -2.14
CA GLU A 12 -25.17 -4.34 -2.07
C GLU A 12 -25.15 -5.06 -0.72
N ARG A 13 -23.95 -5.42 -0.21
CA ARG A 13 -23.85 -6.02 1.12
C ARG A 13 -24.29 -5.11 2.25
N MET A 14 -24.01 -3.80 2.19
CA MET A 14 -24.49 -2.86 3.21
C MET A 14 -26.03 -2.79 3.24
N VAL A 15 -26.67 -2.84 2.07
CA VAL A 15 -28.14 -2.84 1.98
C VAL A 15 -28.74 -4.13 2.55
N GLU A 16 -28.14 -5.29 2.26
CA GLU A 16 -28.60 -6.57 2.80
C GLU A 16 -28.39 -6.68 4.32
N LEU A 17 -27.26 -6.22 4.83
CA LEU A 17 -26.98 -6.13 6.27
C LEU A 17 -27.98 -5.21 6.98
N ALA A 18 -28.31 -4.06 6.39
CA ALA A 18 -29.33 -3.16 6.90
C ALA A 18 -30.73 -3.78 6.88
N ALA A 19 -31.06 -4.57 5.86
CA ALA A 19 -32.32 -5.30 5.76
C ALA A 19 -32.44 -6.42 6.81
N MET A 20 -31.36 -7.15 7.08
CA MET A 20 -31.31 -8.15 8.16
C MET A 20 -31.41 -7.50 9.55
N SER A 21 -30.69 -6.39 9.79
CA SER A 21 -30.77 -5.64 11.05
C SER A 21 -32.22 -5.24 11.42
N ARG A 22 -33.04 -4.87 10.42
CA ARG A 22 -34.45 -4.53 10.63
C ARG A 22 -35.36 -5.72 10.93
N LYS A 23 -35.02 -6.92 10.47
CA LYS A 23 -35.87 -8.12 10.60
C LYS A 23 -35.52 -8.95 11.83
N ASP A 24 -34.24 -9.18 12.06
CA ASP A 24 -33.75 -10.13 13.07
C ASP A 24 -33.09 -9.42 14.28
N GLY A 25 -33.01 -8.08 14.26
CA GLY A 25 -32.44 -7.27 15.33
C GLY A 25 -30.90 -7.20 15.31
N MET A 26 -30.33 -6.40 16.22
CA MET A 26 -28.87 -6.13 16.26
C MET A 26 -28.03 -7.42 16.41
N MET A 27 -28.53 -8.42 17.15
CA MET A 27 -27.81 -9.67 17.43
C MET A 27 -27.63 -10.58 16.20
N ALA A 28 -28.44 -10.42 15.15
CA ALA A 28 -28.30 -11.21 13.92
C ALA A 28 -27.09 -10.81 13.06
N LEU A 29 -26.45 -9.67 13.37
CA LEU A 29 -25.27 -9.20 12.65
C LEU A 29 -23.97 -9.92 13.07
N GLU A 30 -23.94 -10.63 14.20
CA GLU A 30 -22.75 -11.36 14.68
C GLU A 30 -22.37 -12.58 13.81
N GLY A 31 -23.24 -12.98 12.87
CA GLY A 31 -23.03 -14.16 12.02
C GLY A 31 -22.62 -13.89 10.58
N GLN A 32 -22.54 -12.63 10.13
CA GLN A 32 -22.21 -12.33 8.73
C GLN A 32 -20.70 -12.20 8.51
N PRO A 33 -20.12 -12.92 7.52
CA PRO A 33 -18.72 -12.79 7.19
C PRO A 33 -18.49 -11.44 6.50
N VAL A 34 -17.84 -10.52 7.20
CA VAL A 34 -17.51 -9.21 6.64
C VAL A 34 -16.05 -9.19 6.21
N PRO A 35 -15.74 -8.68 4.99
CA PRO A 35 -14.42 -8.83 4.41
C PRO A 35 -13.33 -7.94 5.04
N ASP A 36 -13.68 -7.01 5.93
CA ASP A 36 -12.73 -6.08 6.54
C ASP A 36 -12.93 -5.95 8.05
N LYS A 37 -11.80 -5.97 8.78
CA LYS A 37 -11.73 -5.82 10.23
C LYS A 37 -12.31 -4.48 10.71
N PHE A 38 -12.27 -3.45 9.86
CA PHE A 38 -12.91 -2.16 10.15
C PHE A 38 -14.44 -2.29 10.28
N PHE A 39 -15.08 -3.03 9.37
CA PHE A 39 -16.52 -3.22 9.42
C PHE A 39 -16.95 -4.17 10.53
N GLU A 40 -16.20 -5.26 10.77
CA GLU A 40 -16.45 -6.18 11.89
C GLU A 40 -16.47 -5.44 13.23
N LYS A 41 -15.46 -4.59 13.47
CA LYS A 41 -15.38 -3.78 14.69
C LYS A 41 -16.51 -2.75 14.79
N GLY A 42 -16.91 -2.14 13.68
CA GLY A 42 -18.06 -1.24 13.62
C GLY A 42 -19.38 -1.92 13.98
N MET A 43 -19.61 -3.13 13.45
CA MET A 43 -20.79 -3.93 13.78
C MET A 43 -20.79 -4.37 15.25
N GLN A 44 -19.67 -4.82 15.78
CA GLN A 44 -19.56 -5.22 17.19
C GLN A 44 -19.89 -4.04 18.13
N MET A 45 -19.34 -2.86 17.86
CA MET A 45 -19.65 -1.66 18.66
C MET A 45 -21.12 -1.20 18.54
N LEU A 46 -21.77 -1.47 17.41
CA LEU A 46 -23.20 -1.23 17.23
C LEU A 46 -24.05 -2.24 18.02
N VAL A 47 -23.65 -3.51 18.08
CA VAL A 47 -24.30 -4.57 18.88
C VAL A 47 -24.15 -4.30 20.38
N ASP A 48 -22.99 -3.80 20.80
CA ASP A 48 -22.69 -3.45 22.20
C ASP A 48 -23.49 -2.22 22.71
N GLY A 49 -24.31 -1.58 21.88
CA GLY A 49 -25.16 -0.45 22.27
C GLY A 49 -24.38 0.82 22.60
N ALA A 50 -23.21 1.01 21.98
CA ALA A 50 -22.42 2.22 22.18
C ALA A 50 -23.16 3.47 21.68
N ASP A 51 -23.02 4.57 22.42
CA ASP A 51 -23.54 5.89 22.03
C ASP A 51 -23.05 6.28 20.62
N GLU A 52 -23.96 6.71 19.76
CA GLU A 52 -23.69 7.05 18.35
C GLU A 52 -22.51 8.04 18.23
N GLN A 53 -22.39 8.99 19.16
CA GLN A 53 -21.28 9.94 19.15
C GLN A 53 -19.93 9.29 19.42
N LYS A 54 -19.88 8.29 20.31
CA LYS A 54 -18.65 7.56 20.63
C LYS A 54 -18.27 6.62 19.48
N LEU A 55 -19.24 5.96 18.86
CA LEU A 55 -19.04 5.11 17.69
C LEU A 55 -18.40 5.91 16.55
N VAL A 56 -19.01 7.02 16.15
CA VAL A 56 -18.52 7.86 15.05
C VAL A 56 -17.12 8.40 15.36
N LYS A 57 -16.86 8.82 16.61
CA LYS A 57 -15.54 9.29 17.03
C LYS A 57 -14.48 8.19 16.94
N GLN A 58 -14.79 6.98 17.40
CA GLN A 58 -13.87 5.85 17.38
C GLN A 58 -13.58 5.41 15.94
N MET A 59 -14.60 5.25 15.09
CA MET A 59 -14.40 4.88 13.68
C MET A 59 -13.60 5.94 12.92
N LYS A 60 -13.84 7.24 13.16
CA LYS A 60 -13.04 8.32 12.57
C LYS A 60 -11.57 8.25 12.98
N SER A 61 -11.31 8.02 14.27
CA SER A 61 -9.95 7.85 14.81
C SER A 61 -9.22 6.66 14.15
N GLU A 62 -9.92 5.55 13.93
CA GLU A 62 -9.34 4.38 13.26
C GLU A 62 -9.01 4.63 11.79
N ILE A 63 -9.88 5.34 11.06
CA ILE A 63 -9.60 5.77 9.68
C ILE A 63 -8.37 6.67 9.65
N GLU A 64 -8.24 7.61 10.59
CA GLU A 64 -7.10 8.50 10.69
C GLU A 64 -5.79 7.73 10.98
N SER A 65 -5.83 6.77 11.90
CA SER A 65 -4.72 5.87 12.19
C SER A 65 -4.30 5.03 10.99
N MET A 66 -5.27 4.45 10.26
CA MET A 66 -5.01 3.71 9.02
C MET A 66 -4.35 4.59 7.96
N LYS A 67 -4.87 5.81 7.74
CA LYS A 67 -4.28 6.78 6.82
C LYS A 67 -2.86 7.17 7.22
N ALA A 68 -2.62 7.44 8.50
CA ALA A 68 -1.29 7.78 9.01
C ALA A 68 -0.27 6.64 8.78
N ARG A 69 -0.67 5.38 9.02
CA ARG A 69 0.18 4.21 8.74
C ARG A 69 0.48 4.06 7.26
N HIS A 70 -0.51 4.24 6.39
CA HIS A 70 -0.30 4.19 4.94
C HIS A 70 0.57 5.35 4.44
N ALA A 71 0.38 6.56 4.97
CA ALA A 71 1.22 7.72 4.65
C ALA A 71 2.68 7.51 5.07
N SER A 72 2.91 6.93 6.24
CA SER A 72 4.26 6.56 6.71
C SER A 72 4.94 5.55 5.76
N GLN A 73 4.20 4.53 5.32
CA GLN A 73 4.71 3.54 4.36
C GLN A 73 4.98 4.16 2.98
N GLN A 74 4.10 5.03 2.50
CA GLN A 74 4.30 5.77 1.26
C GLN A 74 5.51 6.71 1.37
N GLY A 75 5.72 7.34 2.52
CA GLY A 75 6.89 8.18 2.77
C GLY A 75 8.21 7.39 2.69
N ALA A 76 8.25 6.18 3.24
CA ALA A 76 9.42 5.30 3.11
C ALA A 76 9.69 4.90 1.66
N VAL A 77 8.64 4.54 0.90
CA VAL A 77 8.74 4.21 -0.52
C VAL A 77 9.19 5.42 -1.34
N GLN A 78 8.65 6.61 -1.07
CA GLN A 78 9.06 7.85 -1.73
C GLN A 78 10.53 8.20 -1.43
N GLY A 79 10.99 7.95 -0.19
CA GLY A 79 12.39 8.10 0.17
C GLY A 79 13.31 7.16 -0.62
N TRP A 80 12.87 5.93 -0.86
CA TRP A 80 13.58 4.96 -1.71
C TRP A 80 13.60 5.37 -3.18
N VAL A 81 12.48 5.88 -3.71
CA VAL A 81 12.41 6.43 -5.08
C VAL A 81 13.37 7.62 -5.23
N ASN A 82 13.48 8.48 -4.22
CA ASN A 82 14.40 9.63 -4.27
C ASN A 82 15.89 9.22 -4.15
N LEU A 83 16.19 8.08 -3.53
CA LEU A 83 17.56 7.55 -3.40
C LEU A 83 18.01 6.75 -4.62
N ALA A 84 17.08 6.19 -5.39
CA ALA A 84 17.38 5.38 -6.57
C ALA A 84 18.30 6.07 -7.61
N PRO A 85 18.11 7.37 -7.95
CA PRO A 85 18.99 8.07 -8.89
C PRO A 85 20.41 8.28 -8.37
N ALA A 86 20.54 8.51 -7.06
CA ALA A 86 21.85 8.69 -6.43
C ALA A 86 22.65 7.37 -6.45
N MET A 87 22.00 6.23 -6.19
CA MET A 87 22.64 4.90 -6.32
C MET A 87 23.01 4.57 -7.76
N GLY A 88 22.17 4.95 -8.74
CA GLY A 88 22.47 4.80 -10.17
C GLY A 88 23.73 5.55 -10.59
N MET A 89 23.87 6.81 -10.18
CA MET A 89 25.06 7.62 -10.45
C MET A 89 26.32 7.05 -9.80
N ILE A 90 26.25 6.55 -8.56
CA ILE A 90 27.41 5.90 -7.90
C ILE A 90 27.82 4.61 -8.65
N GLY A 91 26.84 3.82 -9.12
CA GLY A 91 27.10 2.63 -9.95
C GLY A 91 27.86 2.97 -11.24
N THR A 92 27.60 4.14 -11.83
CA THR A 92 28.33 4.58 -13.02
C THR A 92 29.81 4.85 -12.76
N LEU A 93 30.12 5.44 -11.61
CA LEU A 93 31.50 5.74 -11.20
C LEU A 93 32.27 4.46 -10.88
N ILE A 94 31.64 3.50 -10.20
CA ILE A 94 32.26 2.20 -9.91
C ILE A 94 32.52 1.42 -11.22
N GLY A 95 31.58 1.47 -12.18
CA GLY A 95 31.76 0.88 -13.50
C GLY A 95 32.93 1.49 -14.29
N LEU A 96 33.12 2.81 -14.21
CA LEU A 96 34.26 3.48 -14.83
C LEU A 96 35.60 3.10 -14.18
N VAL A 97 35.64 2.94 -12.85
CA VAL A 97 36.87 2.49 -12.14
C VAL A 97 37.24 1.04 -12.53
N LEU A 98 36.26 0.15 -12.61
CA LEU A 98 36.47 -1.23 -13.09
C LEU A 98 36.91 -1.28 -14.55
N MET A 99 36.40 -0.38 -15.40
CA MET A 99 36.78 -0.29 -16.81
C MET A 99 38.23 0.23 -16.98
N LEU A 100 38.65 1.22 -16.18
CA LEU A 100 40.03 1.71 -16.18
C LEU A 100 41.03 0.70 -15.57
N GLY A 101 40.59 -0.12 -14.62
CA GLY A 101 41.41 -1.17 -14.02
C GLY A 101 41.67 -2.39 -14.91
N ASN A 102 40.93 -2.56 -16.02
CA ASN A 102 40.94 -3.77 -16.85
C ASN A 102 41.39 -3.50 -18.30
N MET A 103 42.33 -2.57 -18.49
CA MET A 103 42.88 -2.14 -19.78
C MET A 103 43.79 -3.21 -20.45
N GLY A 104 43.49 -4.50 -20.22
CA GLY A 104 44.23 -5.65 -20.76
C GLY A 104 43.48 -6.43 -21.85
N ASP A 105 42.15 -6.36 -21.95
CA ASP A 105 41.41 -7.14 -22.97
C ASP A 105 40.11 -6.43 -23.46
N PRO A 106 40.07 -5.93 -24.71
CA PRO A 106 39.00 -5.05 -25.21
C PRO A 106 37.64 -5.73 -25.44
N LYS A 107 37.52 -7.06 -25.26
CA LYS A 107 36.25 -7.80 -25.42
C LYS A 107 35.32 -7.70 -24.20
N SER A 108 35.85 -7.39 -23.01
CA SER A 108 35.08 -7.31 -21.75
C SER A 108 34.45 -5.94 -21.51
N ILE A 109 34.82 -4.94 -22.30
CA ILE A 109 34.34 -3.55 -22.19
C ILE A 109 32.92 -3.41 -22.76
N GLY A 110 32.56 -4.21 -23.77
CA GLY A 110 31.28 -4.20 -24.50
C GLY A 110 30.01 -4.38 -23.65
N PRO A 111 29.97 -5.33 -22.70
CA PRO A 111 28.79 -5.52 -21.85
C PRO A 111 28.66 -4.45 -20.75
N ALA A 112 29.79 -3.99 -20.19
CA ALA A 112 29.82 -3.05 -19.07
C ALA A 112 29.37 -1.62 -19.46
N TRP A 113 29.73 -1.14 -20.66
CA TRP A 113 29.25 0.16 -21.14
C TRP A 113 27.75 0.15 -21.45
N ARG A 114 27.20 -0.99 -21.87
CA ARG A 114 25.77 -1.13 -22.20
C ARG A 114 24.91 -1.07 -20.94
N SER A 115 25.32 -1.73 -19.85
CA SER A 115 24.65 -1.60 -18.55
C SER A 115 24.75 -0.17 -17.99
N LEU A 116 25.88 0.51 -18.21
CA LEU A 116 26.13 1.89 -17.79
C LEU A 116 25.21 2.92 -18.48
N CYS A 117 25.04 2.81 -19.81
CA CYS A 117 24.20 3.73 -20.59
C CYS A 117 22.69 3.50 -20.39
N LEU A 118 22.26 2.29 -20.03
CA LEU A 118 20.85 1.96 -19.87
C LEU A 118 20.25 2.42 -18.53
N GLN A 119 21.04 2.54 -17.46
CA GLN A 119 20.54 3.02 -16.17
C GLN A 119 19.98 4.45 -16.20
N PRO A 120 20.66 5.47 -16.76
CA PRO A 120 20.08 6.81 -16.89
C PRO A 120 18.93 6.90 -17.90
N PHE A 121 18.80 5.93 -18.82
CA PHE A 121 17.67 5.84 -19.76
C PHE A 121 16.41 5.25 -19.11
N MET A 122 16.56 4.38 -18.11
CA MET A 122 15.44 3.78 -17.38
C MET A 122 14.79 4.74 -16.37
N GLU A 123 15.46 5.81 -15.93
CA GLU A 123 14.92 6.82 -15.01
C GLU A 123 14.16 7.98 -15.68
N ARG A 124 14.01 7.95 -17.02
CA ARG A 124 13.32 9.00 -17.80
C ARG A 124 11.95 8.56 -18.37
N LEU A 125 11.45 7.38 -17.98
CA LEU A 125 10.14 6.81 -18.33
C LEU A 125 9.30 6.61 -17.06
#